data_AF-A0A965HFF0-F1
#
_entry.id   AF-A0A965HFF0-F1
#
_cell.length_a   1.000
_cell.length_b   1.000
_cell.length_c   1.000
_cell.angle_alpha   90.00
_cell.angle_beta   90.00
_cell.angle_gamma   90.00
#
_symmetry.space_group_name_H-M   'P 1'
#
loop_
_entity.id
_entity.type
_entity.pdbx_description
1 polymer ?
#
loop_
_entity_poly.entity_id
_entity_poly.type
_entity_poly.pdbx_seq_one_letter_code
_entity_poly.pdbx_strand_id
1 'polypeptide(L)'
;MILGGNTTGRPGLSFANCSRIIIENMTLNDFGDKNTRVGNSDVIAFAGCGTPCIVTGCSINGGAARGIWTKGNSLSSTAGFILSDNWISNVNMDGIDFDVTTATSLAMNNTCTKNIRYGIFTEEGANLNHLIRNTCSGNEIGLNLYSSATYNTIRNTLVANTCTANQRGIRFGAASPWETSQNFAFNNQIYDSTSFGIDSQARGSANYLSQNFFSGNTANLGSTLSAVFFNPPVANPSLALTYADWQTRYFWFGLDTSLAADPNLNGNTNLLEYALVQNPLTPSPSILPTSGYDATTLNGPWATLTYRHNKKATDLIYETWSSTDLTNWTLQNADGINVIQETVNSDVDGDGTTELCRTRIKLGANETKRFLRLQIRKN
;
A
#
# COMPACT_ATOMS: atom_id res chain seq x y z
N MET A 1 -21.85 -13.72 -22.90
CA MET A 1 -22.30 -13.90 -21.50
C MET A 1 -22.75 -15.34 -21.31
N ILE A 2 -22.33 -16.01 -20.24
CA ILE A 2 -22.81 -17.33 -19.80
C ILE A 2 -23.46 -17.17 -18.43
N LEU A 3 -24.67 -17.73 -18.28
CA LEU A 3 -25.41 -17.77 -17.01
C LEU A 3 -25.38 -19.20 -16.47
N GLY A 4 -24.89 -19.37 -15.24
CA GLY A 4 -24.81 -20.66 -14.55
C GLY A 4 -26.14 -21.13 -13.95
N GLY A 5 -27.17 -20.28 -13.95
CA GLY A 5 -28.52 -20.61 -13.48
C GLY A 5 -28.59 -20.95 -11.98
N ASN A 6 -27.62 -20.46 -11.20
CA ASN A 6 -27.39 -20.81 -9.81
C ASN A 6 -27.19 -22.32 -9.56
N THR A 7 -26.73 -23.06 -10.59
CA THR A 7 -26.47 -24.50 -10.48
C THR A 7 -25.10 -24.76 -9.87
N THR A 8 -24.96 -25.88 -9.15
CA THR A 8 -23.73 -26.29 -8.47
C THR A 8 -23.35 -27.73 -8.83
N GLY A 9 -22.18 -28.19 -8.37
CA GLY A 9 -21.65 -29.53 -8.63
C GLY A 9 -21.00 -29.71 -10.01
N ARG A 10 -20.92 -28.65 -10.79
CA ARG A 10 -20.24 -28.62 -12.09
C ARG A 10 -19.54 -27.28 -12.32
N PRO A 11 -18.38 -27.28 -12.98
CA PRO A 11 -17.72 -26.05 -13.36
C PRO A 11 -18.45 -25.35 -14.50
N GLY A 12 -18.27 -24.03 -14.62
CA GLY A 12 -18.83 -23.27 -15.74
C GLY A 12 -18.12 -23.58 -17.05
N LEU A 13 -16.79 -23.47 -17.03
CA LEU A 13 -15.89 -23.91 -18.10
C LEU A 13 -14.84 -24.83 -17.49
N SER A 14 -14.58 -25.98 -18.13
CA SER A 14 -13.61 -26.96 -17.64
C SER A 14 -12.72 -27.44 -18.77
N PHE A 15 -11.42 -27.34 -18.55
CA PHE A 15 -10.39 -27.71 -19.52
C PHE A 15 -9.41 -28.68 -18.86
N ALA A 16 -9.21 -29.83 -19.50
CA ALA A 16 -8.28 -30.85 -19.03
C ALA A 16 -7.31 -31.22 -20.14
N ASN A 17 -6.01 -31.20 -19.85
CA ASN A 17 -4.94 -31.57 -20.79
C ASN A 17 -4.97 -30.80 -22.12
N CYS A 18 -5.54 -29.60 -22.13
CA CYS A 18 -5.56 -28.75 -23.32
C CYS A 18 -4.17 -28.16 -23.55
N SER A 19 -3.66 -28.17 -24.79
CA SER A 19 -2.35 -27.60 -25.09
C SER A 19 -2.32 -26.09 -24.95
N ARG A 20 -3.41 -25.41 -25.34
CA ARG A 20 -3.57 -23.94 -25.31
C ARG A 20 -5.05 -23.61 -25.17
N ILE A 21 -5.35 -22.54 -24.43
CA ILE A 21 -6.71 -22.00 -24.28
C ILE A 21 -6.64 -20.48 -24.26
N ILE A 22 -7.62 -19.81 -24.86
CA ILE A 22 -7.84 -18.37 -24.72
C ILE A 22 -9.30 -18.17 -24.34
N ILE A 23 -9.54 -17.48 -23.23
CA ILE A 23 -10.84 -17.02 -22.77
C ILE A 23 -10.74 -15.50 -22.64
N GLU A 24 -11.50 -14.78 -23.43
CA GLU A 24 -11.37 -13.32 -23.54
C GLU A 24 -12.73 -12.64 -23.50
N ASN A 25 -12.83 -11.56 -22.72
CA ASN A 25 -14.00 -10.67 -22.68
C ASN A 25 -15.34 -11.41 -22.43
N MET A 26 -15.30 -12.44 -21.59
CA MET A 26 -16.50 -13.21 -21.23
C MET A 26 -17.08 -12.73 -19.90
N THR A 27 -18.41 -12.64 -19.84
CA THR A 27 -19.16 -12.49 -18.58
C THR A 27 -19.71 -13.84 -18.16
N LEU A 28 -19.39 -14.30 -16.95
CA LEU A 28 -19.82 -15.55 -16.34
C LEU A 28 -20.51 -15.25 -15.00
N ASN A 29 -21.82 -15.48 -14.90
CA ASN A 29 -22.59 -15.16 -13.70
C ASN A 29 -23.34 -16.37 -13.15
N ASP A 30 -23.62 -16.33 -11.85
CA ASP A 30 -24.59 -17.21 -11.17
C ASP A 30 -24.21 -18.71 -11.22
N PHE A 31 -22.97 -19.06 -10.89
CA PHE A 31 -22.50 -20.45 -10.80
C PHE A 31 -22.62 -21.02 -9.38
N GLY A 32 -23.69 -20.64 -8.68
CA GLY A 32 -24.00 -21.06 -7.31
C GLY A 32 -23.92 -19.93 -6.27
N ASP A 33 -24.39 -20.25 -5.05
CA ASP A 33 -24.40 -19.32 -3.92
C ASP A 33 -23.01 -19.19 -3.28
N LYS A 34 -22.55 -17.94 -3.13
CA LYS A 34 -21.29 -17.65 -2.47
C LYS A 34 -21.23 -18.08 -1.01
N ASN A 35 -22.37 -18.24 -0.34
CA ASN A 35 -22.38 -18.61 1.08
C ASN A 35 -22.30 -20.12 1.31
N THR A 36 -22.46 -20.91 0.24
CA THR A 36 -22.47 -22.38 0.33
C THR A 36 -21.37 -22.96 -0.55
N ARG A 37 -20.33 -23.53 0.08
CA ARG A 37 -19.26 -24.22 -0.66
C ARG A 37 -19.81 -25.50 -1.29
N VAL A 38 -19.67 -25.64 -2.60
CA VAL A 38 -19.97 -26.90 -3.30
C VAL A 38 -18.77 -27.31 -4.14
N GLY A 39 -18.21 -28.49 -3.86
CA GLY A 39 -17.09 -29.03 -4.64
C GLY A 39 -17.42 -29.14 -6.13
N ASN A 40 -16.39 -29.04 -6.98
CA ASN A 40 -16.53 -29.09 -8.44
C ASN A 40 -17.43 -27.97 -9.02
N SER A 41 -17.56 -26.82 -8.35
CA SER A 41 -18.39 -25.69 -8.81
C SER A 41 -17.57 -24.46 -9.18
N ASP A 42 -16.32 -24.68 -9.61
CA ASP A 42 -15.42 -23.59 -10.00
C ASP A 42 -15.90 -22.95 -11.31
N VAL A 43 -15.85 -21.62 -11.42
CA VAL A 43 -16.42 -20.96 -12.61
C VAL A 43 -15.59 -21.28 -13.85
N ILE A 44 -14.26 -21.18 -13.75
CA ILE A 44 -13.32 -21.62 -14.77
C ILE A 44 -12.31 -22.56 -14.11
N ALA A 45 -12.22 -23.80 -14.61
CA ALA A 45 -11.32 -24.82 -14.09
C ALA A 45 -10.34 -25.31 -15.17
N PHE A 46 -9.06 -25.35 -14.81
CA PHE A 46 -7.98 -25.94 -15.61
C PHE A 46 -7.31 -27.10 -14.87
N ALA A 47 -7.08 -28.21 -15.58
CA ALA A 47 -6.39 -29.38 -15.04
C ALA A 47 -5.34 -29.92 -16.02
N GLY A 48 -4.06 -29.74 -15.70
CA GLY A 48 -2.93 -30.24 -16.50
C GLY A 48 -2.82 -29.67 -17.92
N CYS A 49 -3.37 -28.48 -18.15
CA CYS A 49 -3.23 -27.76 -19.43
C CYS A 49 -1.78 -27.29 -19.68
N GLY A 50 -1.42 -27.17 -20.95
CA GLY A 50 -0.12 -26.68 -21.42
C GLY A 50 -0.05 -25.15 -21.53
N THR A 51 1.05 -24.67 -22.11
CA THR A 51 1.37 -23.24 -22.21
C THR A 51 1.22 -22.71 -23.65
N PRO A 52 0.61 -21.52 -23.85
CA PRO A 52 -0.07 -20.68 -22.87
C PRO A 52 -1.56 -21.00 -22.70
N CYS A 53 -2.07 -20.80 -21.49
CA CYS A 53 -3.50 -20.68 -21.21
C CYS A 53 -3.80 -19.27 -20.70
N ILE A 54 -4.67 -18.55 -21.41
CA ILE A 54 -4.93 -17.13 -21.18
C ILE A 54 -6.39 -16.94 -20.78
N VAL A 55 -6.61 -16.19 -19.69
CA VAL A 55 -7.93 -15.68 -19.29
C VAL A 55 -7.80 -14.17 -19.11
N THR A 56 -8.45 -13.39 -19.98
CA THR A 56 -8.29 -11.93 -19.97
C THR A 56 -9.58 -11.17 -20.15
N GLY A 57 -9.71 -10.02 -19.48
CA GLY A 57 -10.88 -9.12 -19.63
C GLY A 57 -12.22 -9.76 -19.23
N CYS A 58 -12.21 -10.86 -18.47
CA CYS A 58 -13.43 -11.57 -18.10
C CYS A 58 -14.05 -10.99 -16.83
N SER A 59 -15.38 -11.06 -16.72
CA SER A 59 -16.12 -10.73 -15.51
C SER A 59 -16.78 -11.99 -14.95
N ILE A 60 -16.45 -12.35 -13.71
CA ILE A 60 -17.01 -13.46 -12.96
C ILE A 60 -17.76 -12.89 -11.73
N ASN A 61 -19.04 -13.18 -11.61
CA ASN A 61 -19.84 -12.76 -10.46
C ASN A 61 -20.76 -13.88 -9.98
N GLY A 62 -20.51 -14.40 -8.77
CA GLY A 62 -21.27 -15.50 -8.19
C GLY A 62 -20.70 -16.87 -8.55
N GLY A 63 -20.44 -17.67 -7.51
CA GLY A 63 -19.97 -19.05 -7.66
C GLY A 63 -19.89 -19.77 -6.31
N ALA A 64 -20.27 -21.05 -6.28
CA ALA A 64 -20.21 -21.90 -5.08
C ALA A 64 -18.80 -22.47 -4.77
N ALA A 65 -17.78 -22.15 -5.58
CA ALA A 65 -16.38 -22.49 -5.33
C ALA A 65 -15.43 -21.33 -5.74
N ARG A 66 -14.39 -21.59 -6.53
CA ARG A 66 -13.41 -20.58 -6.98
C ARG A 66 -13.86 -19.88 -8.27
N GLY A 67 -13.34 -18.69 -8.51
CA GLY A 67 -13.53 -17.98 -9.78
C GLY A 67 -12.72 -18.64 -10.90
N ILE A 68 -11.40 -18.55 -10.82
CA ILE A 68 -10.47 -19.22 -11.72
C ILE A 68 -9.61 -20.18 -10.90
N TRP A 69 -9.62 -21.46 -11.26
CA TRP A 69 -8.82 -22.49 -10.61
C TRP A 69 -7.86 -23.15 -11.60
N THR A 70 -6.57 -23.12 -11.27
CA THR A 70 -5.51 -23.79 -12.02
C THR A 70 -4.88 -24.85 -11.15
N LYS A 71 -4.81 -26.09 -11.65
CA LYS A 71 -4.17 -27.20 -10.94
C LYS A 71 -3.43 -28.14 -11.87
N GLY A 72 -2.39 -28.77 -11.36
CA GLY A 72 -1.77 -29.96 -11.92
C GLY A 72 -2.72 -31.16 -11.94
N ASN A 73 -2.32 -32.18 -12.66
CA ASN A 73 -2.90 -33.51 -12.54
C ASN A 73 -1.79 -34.57 -12.42
N SER A 74 -2.16 -35.85 -12.36
CA SER A 74 -1.20 -36.95 -12.22
C SER A 74 -0.24 -37.12 -13.41
N LEU A 75 -0.48 -36.43 -14.53
CA LEU A 75 0.24 -36.57 -15.79
C LEU A 75 1.10 -35.34 -16.14
N SER A 76 0.74 -34.15 -15.67
CA SER A 76 1.48 -32.91 -15.96
C SER A 76 1.33 -31.84 -14.87
N SER A 77 2.45 -31.18 -14.55
CA SER A 77 2.45 -29.87 -13.92
C SER A 77 1.86 -28.83 -14.87
N THR A 78 1.16 -27.84 -14.35
CA THR A 78 0.50 -26.80 -15.16
C THR A 78 1.31 -25.53 -15.11
N ALA A 79 1.65 -24.93 -16.25
CA ALA A 79 2.52 -23.75 -16.26
C ALA A 79 2.15 -22.74 -17.33
N GLY A 80 2.61 -21.51 -17.14
CA GLY A 80 2.50 -20.44 -18.13
C GLY A 80 1.06 -19.96 -18.36
N PHE A 81 0.28 -19.87 -17.28
CA PHE A 81 -1.00 -19.16 -17.34
C PHE A 81 -0.78 -17.65 -17.37
N ILE A 82 -1.64 -16.96 -18.10
CA ILE A 82 -1.75 -15.50 -18.09
C ILE A 82 -3.18 -15.15 -17.72
N LEU A 83 -3.37 -14.71 -16.49
CA LEU A 83 -4.67 -14.29 -15.95
C LEU A 83 -4.61 -12.77 -15.78
N SER A 84 -5.17 -12.02 -16.74
CA SER A 84 -5.01 -10.57 -16.78
C SER A 84 -6.32 -9.80 -16.85
N ASP A 85 -6.39 -8.65 -16.19
CA ASP A 85 -7.51 -7.71 -16.36
C ASP A 85 -8.90 -8.32 -16.10
N ASN A 86 -9.00 -9.35 -15.24
CA ASN A 86 -10.25 -9.99 -14.90
C ASN A 86 -10.91 -9.33 -13.68
N TRP A 87 -12.23 -9.25 -13.69
CA TRP A 87 -13.05 -8.86 -12.56
C TRP A 87 -13.71 -10.10 -11.96
N ILE A 88 -13.42 -10.42 -10.70
CA ILE A 88 -13.93 -11.62 -10.03
C ILE A 88 -14.52 -11.24 -8.69
N SER A 89 -15.79 -11.55 -8.48
CA SER A 89 -16.47 -11.19 -7.24
C SER A 89 -17.50 -12.21 -6.77
N ASN A 90 -17.78 -12.17 -5.48
CA ASN A 90 -18.85 -12.94 -4.86
C ASN A 90 -18.74 -14.46 -5.11
N VAL A 91 -17.52 -15.02 -5.08
CA VAL A 91 -17.36 -16.47 -5.07
C VAL A 91 -17.14 -17.00 -3.65
N ASN A 92 -17.53 -18.25 -3.39
CA ASN A 92 -17.44 -18.88 -2.07
C ASN A 92 -15.99 -19.14 -1.62
N MET A 93 -15.05 -19.26 -2.55
CA MET A 93 -13.65 -19.51 -2.20
C MET A 93 -12.79 -18.35 -2.67
N ASP A 94 -11.88 -18.62 -3.59
CA ASP A 94 -10.82 -17.72 -4.00
C ASP A 94 -11.16 -17.12 -5.36
N GLY A 95 -10.80 -15.86 -5.59
CA GLY A 95 -10.98 -15.23 -6.89
C GLY A 95 -10.16 -15.94 -7.95
N ILE A 96 -8.86 -16.03 -7.72
CA ILE A 96 -7.89 -16.80 -8.51
C ILE A 96 -7.17 -17.78 -7.59
N ASP A 97 -7.02 -19.02 -8.03
CA ASP A 97 -6.28 -20.05 -7.31
C ASP A 97 -5.22 -20.72 -8.21
N PHE A 98 -3.95 -20.42 -7.89
CA PHE A 98 -2.78 -21.15 -8.36
C PHE A 98 -2.52 -22.33 -7.42
N ASP A 99 -3.17 -23.45 -7.70
CA ASP A 99 -3.13 -24.66 -6.87
C ASP A 99 -1.96 -25.57 -7.30
N VAL A 100 -1.95 -26.81 -6.80
CA VAL A 100 -0.89 -27.81 -6.87
C VAL A 100 -0.11 -27.81 -8.18
N THR A 101 1.20 -27.63 -8.06
CA THR A 101 2.18 -27.60 -9.16
C THR A 101 1.99 -26.51 -10.22
N THR A 102 1.13 -25.51 -10.00
CA THR A 102 1.02 -24.40 -10.93
C THR A 102 2.27 -23.53 -10.90
N ALA A 103 2.96 -23.40 -12.03
CA ALA A 103 4.26 -22.74 -12.07
C ALA A 103 4.42 -21.71 -13.19
N THR A 104 5.37 -20.79 -13.02
CA THR A 104 5.78 -19.84 -14.08
C THR A 104 4.59 -19.09 -14.71
N SER A 105 3.60 -18.74 -13.88
CA SER A 105 2.34 -18.13 -14.31
C SER A 105 2.22 -16.69 -13.84
N LEU A 106 1.31 -15.93 -14.46
CA LEU A 106 1.11 -14.52 -14.22
C LEU A 106 -0.36 -14.24 -13.87
N ALA A 107 -0.60 -13.58 -12.75
CA ALA A 107 -1.83 -12.86 -12.45
C ALA A 107 -1.55 -11.36 -12.43
N MET A 108 -2.14 -10.61 -13.36
CA MET A 108 -1.84 -9.19 -13.54
C MET A 108 -3.10 -8.32 -13.68
N ASN A 109 -3.15 -7.18 -13.00
CA ASN A 109 -4.26 -6.22 -13.09
C ASN A 109 -5.67 -6.80 -12.81
N ASN A 110 -5.77 -7.92 -12.10
CA ASN A 110 -7.08 -8.48 -11.77
C ASN A 110 -7.71 -7.73 -10.60
N THR A 111 -9.03 -7.65 -10.58
CA THR A 111 -9.82 -7.18 -9.43
C THR A 111 -10.55 -8.35 -8.81
N CYS A 112 -10.20 -8.73 -7.58
CA CYS A 112 -10.83 -9.81 -6.83
C CYS A 112 -11.51 -9.26 -5.57
N THR A 113 -12.84 -9.24 -5.53
CA THR A 113 -13.57 -8.54 -4.46
C THR A 113 -14.74 -9.32 -3.86
N LYS A 114 -14.92 -9.21 -2.53
CA LYS A 114 -16.04 -9.82 -1.79
C LYS A 114 -16.15 -11.34 -2.00
N ASN A 115 -15.02 -12.00 -2.23
CA ASN A 115 -14.93 -13.45 -2.17
C ASN A 115 -14.82 -13.85 -0.70
N ILE A 116 -15.40 -14.99 -0.33
CA ILE A 116 -15.44 -15.38 1.09
C ILE A 116 -14.05 -15.66 1.64
N ARG A 117 -13.18 -16.31 0.85
CA ARG A 117 -11.79 -16.59 1.26
C ARG A 117 -10.83 -15.55 0.70
N TYR A 118 -10.20 -15.82 -0.45
CA TYR A 118 -9.02 -15.08 -0.86
C TYR A 118 -9.25 -14.29 -2.15
N GLY A 119 -8.56 -13.16 -2.30
CA GLY A 119 -8.48 -12.48 -3.59
C GLY A 119 -7.74 -13.37 -4.58
N ILE A 120 -6.45 -13.60 -4.30
CA ILE A 120 -5.60 -14.54 -5.04
C ILE A 120 -4.96 -15.51 -4.05
N PHE A 121 -5.05 -16.81 -4.37
CA PHE A 121 -4.43 -17.89 -3.62
C PHE A 121 -3.32 -18.55 -4.44
N THR A 122 -2.18 -18.84 -3.79
CA THR A 122 -1.09 -19.61 -4.36
C THR A 122 -0.72 -20.71 -3.38
N GLU A 123 -0.91 -21.97 -3.77
CA GLU A 123 -0.86 -23.08 -2.84
C GLU A 123 -0.19 -24.37 -3.34
N GLU A 124 0.10 -25.24 -2.36
CA GLU A 124 0.41 -26.66 -2.55
C GLU A 124 1.49 -26.98 -3.59
N GLY A 125 2.59 -26.23 -3.59
CA GLY A 125 3.69 -26.46 -4.52
C GLY A 125 3.75 -25.48 -5.67
N ALA A 126 2.76 -24.59 -5.78
CA ALA A 126 2.78 -23.52 -6.74
C ALA A 126 4.03 -22.65 -6.55
N ASN A 127 4.77 -22.44 -7.63
CA ASN A 127 6.08 -21.78 -7.58
C ASN A 127 6.37 -20.92 -8.79
N LEU A 128 7.27 -19.93 -8.64
CA LEU A 128 7.67 -19.04 -9.73
C LEU A 128 6.49 -18.28 -10.37
N ASN A 129 5.39 -18.08 -9.63
CA ASN A 129 4.26 -17.29 -10.12
C ASN A 129 4.44 -15.82 -9.78
N HIS A 130 3.92 -14.95 -10.65
CA HIS A 130 4.00 -13.50 -10.53
C HIS A 130 2.59 -12.92 -10.36
N LEU A 131 2.39 -12.19 -9.26
CA LEU A 131 1.16 -11.50 -8.91
C LEU A 131 1.45 -10.01 -8.95
N ILE A 132 1.03 -9.32 -10.02
CA ILE A 132 1.44 -7.95 -10.33
C ILE A 132 0.22 -7.03 -10.45
N ARG A 133 0.19 -5.92 -9.70
CA ARG A 133 -0.85 -4.87 -9.83
C ARG A 133 -2.30 -5.37 -9.69
N ASN A 134 -2.53 -6.43 -8.93
CA ASN A 134 -3.88 -6.90 -8.65
C ASN A 134 -4.51 -6.07 -7.54
N THR A 135 -5.83 -5.89 -7.59
CA THR A 135 -6.63 -5.25 -6.55
C THR A 135 -7.46 -6.31 -5.85
N CYS A 136 -7.22 -6.51 -4.54
CA CYS A 136 -7.98 -7.46 -3.72
C CYS A 136 -8.70 -6.71 -2.60
N SER A 137 -10.03 -6.74 -2.60
CA SER A 137 -10.86 -5.93 -1.69
C SER A 137 -12.00 -6.69 -1.02
N GLY A 138 -12.12 -6.58 0.31
CA GLY A 138 -13.26 -7.15 1.03
C GLY A 138 -13.29 -8.69 1.06
N ASN A 139 -12.14 -9.34 0.96
CA ASN A 139 -11.98 -10.79 1.12
C ASN A 139 -11.50 -11.12 2.55
N GLU A 140 -11.48 -12.41 2.95
CA GLU A 140 -10.76 -12.80 4.17
C GLU A 140 -9.27 -12.43 4.04
N ILE A 141 -8.61 -12.81 2.95
CA ILE A 141 -7.20 -12.43 2.71
C ILE A 141 -7.05 -11.88 1.29
N GLY A 142 -6.33 -10.77 1.13
CA GLY A 142 -6.05 -10.21 -0.19
C GLY A 142 -5.23 -11.18 -1.04
N LEU A 143 -3.98 -11.42 -0.64
CA LEU A 143 -3.06 -12.35 -1.28
C LEU A 143 -2.58 -13.39 -0.28
N ASN A 144 -2.81 -14.67 -0.56
CA ASN A 144 -2.44 -15.74 0.35
C ASN A 144 -1.45 -16.70 -0.32
N LEU A 145 -0.35 -16.99 0.36
CA LEU A 145 0.61 -18.04 -0.01
C LEU A 145 0.60 -19.06 1.11
N TYR A 146 0.13 -20.27 0.81
CA TYR A 146 -0.05 -21.31 1.82
C TYR A 146 0.29 -22.70 1.29
N SER A 147 0.89 -23.55 2.12
CA SER A 147 1.11 -24.96 1.80
C SER A 147 0.47 -25.83 2.86
N SER A 148 -0.42 -26.75 2.47
CA SER A 148 -1.16 -27.57 3.42
C SER A 148 -1.02 -29.08 3.20
N ALA A 149 -0.94 -29.53 1.94
CA ALA A 149 -1.02 -30.96 1.63
C ALA A 149 0.13 -31.51 0.79
N THR A 150 0.54 -30.83 -0.29
CA THR A 150 1.32 -31.49 -1.36
C THR A 150 2.81 -31.15 -1.35
N TYR A 151 3.17 -29.88 -1.56
CA TYR A 151 4.55 -29.41 -1.62
C TYR A 151 4.66 -27.98 -1.07
N ASN A 152 5.91 -27.52 -0.88
CA ASN A 152 6.20 -26.15 -0.45
C ASN A 152 5.85 -25.14 -1.54
N THR A 153 5.20 -24.05 -1.15
CA THR A 153 4.81 -22.92 -2.00
C THR A 153 5.93 -21.89 -1.98
N ILE A 154 6.74 -21.83 -3.04
CA ILE A 154 8.01 -21.11 -3.00
C ILE A 154 8.28 -20.22 -4.21
N ARG A 155 9.12 -19.20 -4.02
CA ARG A 155 9.67 -18.36 -5.11
C ARG A 155 8.62 -17.63 -5.95
N ASN A 156 7.48 -17.31 -5.36
CA ASN A 156 6.47 -16.48 -5.97
C ASN A 156 6.75 -14.99 -5.69
N THR A 157 6.29 -14.12 -6.58
CA THR A 157 6.53 -12.68 -6.53
C THR A 157 5.22 -11.90 -6.45
N LEU A 158 5.09 -11.00 -5.49
CA LEU A 158 3.94 -10.15 -5.25
C LEU A 158 4.38 -8.69 -5.38
N VAL A 159 4.09 -8.05 -6.52
CA VAL A 159 4.58 -6.71 -6.84
C VAL A 159 3.44 -5.74 -7.09
N ALA A 160 3.49 -4.57 -6.44
CA ALA A 160 2.61 -3.44 -6.73
C ALA A 160 1.11 -3.76 -6.61
N ASN A 161 0.73 -4.76 -5.81
CA ASN A 161 -0.67 -5.10 -5.58
C ASN A 161 -1.30 -4.16 -4.56
N THR A 162 -2.61 -4.01 -4.65
CA THR A 162 -3.44 -3.24 -3.72
C THR A 162 -4.33 -4.20 -2.94
N CYS A 163 -4.19 -4.23 -1.62
CA CYS A 163 -5.03 -5.01 -0.73
C CYS A 163 -5.75 -4.08 0.23
N THR A 164 -7.08 -4.02 0.14
CA THR A 164 -7.89 -3.10 0.96
C THR A 164 -9.07 -3.77 1.63
N ALA A 165 -9.39 -3.38 2.87
CA ALA A 165 -10.60 -3.83 3.57
C ALA A 165 -10.73 -5.37 3.67
N ASN A 166 -9.61 -6.10 3.64
CA ASN A 166 -9.59 -7.55 3.85
C ASN A 166 -9.47 -7.85 5.35
N GLN A 167 -9.62 -9.11 5.79
CA GLN A 167 -9.18 -9.47 7.15
C GLN A 167 -7.65 -9.36 7.24
N ARG A 168 -6.92 -9.93 6.29
CA ARG A 168 -5.47 -9.71 6.13
C ARG A 168 -5.12 -9.24 4.74
N GLY A 169 -4.09 -8.41 4.59
CA GLY A 169 -3.59 -7.98 3.30
C GLY A 169 -2.84 -9.11 2.58
N ILE A 170 -1.64 -9.44 3.06
CA ILE A 170 -0.80 -10.52 2.54
C ILE A 170 -0.52 -11.53 3.66
N ARG A 171 -0.65 -12.84 3.37
CA ARG A 171 -0.27 -13.90 4.30
C ARG A 171 0.73 -14.88 3.69
N PHE A 172 1.75 -15.23 4.48
CA PHE A 172 2.62 -16.38 4.25
C PHE A 172 2.43 -17.38 5.40
N GLY A 173 2.01 -18.61 5.08
CA GLY A 173 1.82 -19.64 6.10
C GLY A 173 1.94 -21.05 5.55
N ALA A 174 1.92 -22.05 6.42
CA ALA A 174 1.84 -23.45 6.01
C ALA A 174 1.42 -24.35 7.18
N ALA A 175 0.90 -25.53 6.86
CA ALA A 175 0.76 -26.65 7.78
C ALA A 175 2.02 -27.53 7.77
N SER A 176 2.34 -28.17 8.89
CA SER A 176 3.45 -29.14 8.97
C SER A 176 3.19 -30.35 8.06
N PRO A 177 4.22 -30.89 7.35
CA PRO A 177 5.64 -30.55 7.40
C PRO A 177 6.06 -29.43 6.43
N TRP A 178 5.12 -28.83 5.73
CA TRP A 178 5.38 -27.89 4.63
C TRP A 178 5.80 -26.51 5.11
N GLU A 179 6.27 -25.71 4.16
CA GLU A 179 6.58 -24.30 4.33
C GLU A 179 6.20 -23.48 3.09
N THR A 180 5.99 -22.20 3.33
CA THR A 180 5.92 -21.18 2.28
C THR A 180 7.19 -20.34 2.39
N SER A 181 8.08 -20.42 1.41
CA SER A 181 9.42 -19.82 1.53
C SER A 181 10.00 -19.20 0.26
N GLN A 182 11.00 -18.33 0.41
CA GLN A 182 11.69 -17.68 -0.70
C GLN A 182 10.79 -16.84 -1.61
N ASN A 183 9.62 -16.41 -1.13
CA ASN A 183 8.73 -15.52 -1.88
C ASN A 183 9.15 -14.07 -1.68
N PHE A 184 8.80 -13.19 -2.63
CA PHE A 184 9.16 -11.77 -2.58
C PHE A 184 7.93 -10.88 -2.68
N ALA A 185 7.73 -9.98 -1.72
CA ALA A 185 6.65 -8.98 -1.71
C ALA A 185 7.22 -7.56 -1.76
N PHE A 186 6.94 -6.84 -2.84
CA PHE A 186 7.51 -5.54 -3.12
C PHE A 186 6.48 -4.49 -3.53
N ASN A 187 6.58 -3.29 -2.96
CA ASN A 187 5.78 -2.13 -3.37
C ASN A 187 4.25 -2.35 -3.30
N ASN A 188 3.77 -3.26 -2.43
CA ASN A 188 2.34 -3.49 -2.29
C ASN A 188 1.72 -2.42 -1.38
N GLN A 189 0.53 -1.95 -1.73
CA GLN A 189 -0.26 -1.01 -0.94
C GLN A 189 -1.31 -1.79 -0.15
N ILE A 190 -1.23 -1.73 1.17
CA ILE A 190 -2.06 -2.56 2.04
C ILE A 190 -2.73 -1.67 3.08
N TYR A 191 -4.05 -1.53 2.98
CA TYR A 191 -4.77 -0.60 3.83
C TYR A 191 -6.12 -1.11 4.33
N ASP A 192 -6.56 -0.56 5.46
CA ASP A 192 -7.84 -0.87 6.10
C ASP A 192 -8.09 -2.36 6.38
N SER A 193 -7.03 -3.15 6.56
CA SER A 193 -7.18 -4.56 6.94
C SER A 193 -7.73 -4.66 8.36
N THR A 194 -8.77 -5.47 8.57
CA THR A 194 -9.44 -5.62 9.88
C THR A 194 -8.66 -6.49 10.87
N SER A 195 -7.54 -7.08 10.45
CA SER A 195 -6.57 -7.77 11.30
C SER A 195 -5.14 -7.30 11.00
N PHE A 196 -4.45 -7.92 10.05
CA PHE A 196 -3.03 -7.64 9.77
C PHE A 196 -2.81 -7.18 8.33
N GLY A 197 -1.96 -6.18 8.12
CA GLY A 197 -1.48 -5.83 6.78
C GLY A 197 -0.69 -7.00 6.17
N ILE A 198 0.39 -7.42 6.81
CA ILE A 198 1.17 -8.60 6.44
C ILE A 198 1.30 -9.57 7.63
N ASP A 199 1.05 -10.85 7.40
CA ASP A 199 1.17 -11.93 8.40
C ASP A 199 2.04 -13.08 7.86
N SER A 200 3.28 -13.18 8.36
CA SER A 200 4.23 -14.26 8.08
C SER A 200 4.28 -15.21 9.28
N GLN A 201 3.45 -16.25 9.22
CA GLN A 201 3.29 -17.24 10.28
C GLN A 201 4.55 -18.10 10.43
N ALA A 202 4.62 -18.91 11.49
CA ALA A 202 5.84 -19.64 11.86
C ALA A 202 6.47 -20.53 10.76
N ARG A 203 5.69 -20.97 9.77
CA ARG A 203 6.14 -21.77 8.62
C ARG A 203 6.12 -21.00 7.29
N GLY A 204 6.00 -19.67 7.35
CA GLY A 204 6.18 -18.74 6.25
C GLY A 204 7.62 -18.21 6.22
N SER A 205 8.60 -19.10 6.19
CA SER A 205 10.03 -18.83 6.40
C SER A 205 10.73 -18.21 5.19
N ALA A 206 11.79 -17.43 5.43
CA ALA A 206 12.65 -16.86 4.38
C ALA A 206 11.86 -16.14 3.26
N ASN A 207 10.76 -15.48 3.62
CA ASN A 207 10.03 -14.61 2.69
C ASN A 207 10.58 -13.20 2.81
N TYR A 208 10.77 -12.56 1.66
CA TYR A 208 11.47 -11.29 1.53
C TYR A 208 10.45 -10.19 1.26
N LEU A 209 10.49 -9.12 2.04
CA LEU A 209 9.55 -8.02 1.94
C LEU A 209 10.29 -6.71 1.79
N SER A 210 9.86 -5.86 0.86
CA SER A 210 10.49 -4.56 0.68
C SER A 210 9.53 -3.48 0.19
N GLN A 211 9.64 -2.27 0.74
CA GLN A 211 8.89 -1.09 0.29
C GLN A 211 7.37 -1.30 0.23
N ASN A 212 6.79 -2.11 1.11
CA ASN A 212 5.33 -2.22 1.20
C ASN A 212 4.78 -1.02 1.99
N PHE A 213 3.60 -0.52 1.60
CA PHE A 213 2.98 0.67 2.17
C PHE A 213 1.77 0.26 3.01
N PHE A 214 1.65 0.86 4.19
CA PHE A 214 0.53 0.60 5.10
C PHE A 214 -0.22 1.86 5.50
N SER A 215 -1.55 1.76 5.54
CA SER A 215 -2.42 2.79 6.12
C SER A 215 -3.69 2.15 6.70
N GLY A 216 -4.25 2.65 7.80
CA GLY A 216 -5.58 2.24 8.29
C GLY A 216 -5.76 0.78 8.74
N ASN A 217 -4.73 -0.09 8.67
CA ASN A 217 -4.84 -1.48 9.15
C ASN A 217 -4.98 -1.51 10.67
N THR A 218 -5.74 -2.47 11.22
CA THR A 218 -5.81 -2.72 12.67
C THR A 218 -4.41 -2.97 13.25
N ALA A 219 -3.60 -3.77 12.56
CA ALA A 219 -2.17 -3.86 12.76
C ALA A 219 -1.46 -3.99 11.40
N ASN A 220 -0.32 -3.34 11.23
CA ASN A 220 0.42 -3.43 9.98
C ASN A 220 1.09 -4.80 9.79
N LEU A 221 1.61 -5.36 10.89
CA LEU A 221 2.34 -6.62 10.93
C LEU A 221 1.68 -7.57 11.92
N GLY A 222 1.46 -8.82 11.50
CA GLY A 222 1.10 -9.96 12.35
C GLY A 222 2.34 -10.69 12.84
N SER A 223 2.35 -12.02 12.74
CA SER A 223 3.59 -12.78 12.97
C SER A 223 4.62 -12.37 11.91
N THR A 224 5.87 -12.17 12.32
CA THR A 224 6.98 -11.83 11.41
C THR A 224 8.23 -12.66 11.68
N LEU A 225 8.17 -13.63 12.60
CA LEU A 225 9.32 -14.38 13.11
C LEU A 225 10.18 -15.06 12.03
N SER A 226 9.64 -15.22 10.83
CA SER A 226 10.27 -15.95 9.75
C SER A 226 10.38 -15.15 8.44
N ALA A 227 10.01 -13.87 8.48
CA ALA A 227 10.11 -12.92 7.37
C ALA A 227 11.39 -12.06 7.46
N VAL A 228 11.95 -11.73 6.30
CA VAL A 228 13.09 -10.82 6.15
C VAL A 228 12.60 -9.54 5.48
N PHE A 229 12.77 -8.41 6.15
CA PHE A 229 12.38 -7.10 5.63
C PHE A 229 13.62 -6.33 5.14
N PHE A 230 13.64 -5.98 3.86
CA PHE A 230 14.60 -5.07 3.26
C PHE A 230 13.90 -3.72 3.07
N ASN A 231 14.27 -2.66 3.78
CA ASN A 231 13.45 -1.45 3.88
C ASN A 231 12.08 -1.78 4.51
N PRO A 232 12.03 -1.97 5.84
CA PRO A 232 10.80 -2.33 6.51
C PRO A 232 9.70 -1.35 6.11
N PRO A 233 8.48 -1.86 5.92
CA PRO A 233 7.37 -1.05 5.47
C PRO A 233 7.23 0.16 6.38
N VAL A 234 7.31 1.34 5.76
CA VAL A 234 7.13 2.60 6.46
C VAL A 234 5.67 2.57 6.91
N ALA A 235 5.44 2.35 8.21
CA ALA A 235 4.16 2.73 8.78
C ALA A 235 3.95 4.17 8.34
N ASN A 236 2.78 4.47 7.76
CA ASN A 236 2.40 5.81 7.35
C ASN A 236 3.06 6.87 8.25
N PRO A 237 3.69 7.95 7.74
CA PRO A 237 4.52 8.91 8.49
C PRO A 237 3.82 9.67 9.65
N SER A 238 2.71 9.15 10.15
CA SER A 238 1.66 9.80 10.89
C SER A 238 1.77 9.78 12.44
N LEU A 239 2.80 9.17 13.05
CA LEU A 239 2.89 9.09 14.54
C LEU A 239 4.21 9.55 15.19
N ALA A 240 4.99 10.44 14.58
CA ALA A 240 6.29 10.82 15.17
C ALA A 240 6.05 11.95 16.16
N LEU A 241 5.92 11.58 17.42
CA LEU A 241 5.79 12.54 18.52
C LEU A 241 7.10 13.28 18.76
N THR A 242 8.23 12.65 18.41
CA THR A 242 9.58 13.21 18.55
C THR A 242 10.42 13.03 17.28
N TYR A 243 11.52 13.79 17.19
CA TYR A 243 12.53 13.59 16.15
C TYR A 243 13.11 12.17 16.15
N ALA A 244 13.31 11.56 17.31
CA ALA A 244 13.85 10.19 17.41
C ALA A 244 12.89 9.18 16.75
N ASP A 245 11.59 9.31 17.00
CA ASP A 245 10.57 8.48 16.36
C ASP A 245 10.58 8.68 14.84
N TRP A 246 10.67 9.94 14.38
CA TRP A 246 10.78 10.25 12.96
C TRP A 246 12.04 9.65 12.32
N GLN A 247 13.18 9.76 12.99
CA GLN A 247 14.47 9.27 12.53
C GLN A 247 14.45 7.75 12.30
N THR A 248 13.82 6.97 13.18
CA THR A 248 13.75 5.50 13.06
C THR A 248 12.98 4.99 11.85
N ARG A 249 12.24 5.87 11.16
CA ARG A 249 11.45 5.51 9.97
C ARG A 249 12.26 5.41 8.69
N TYR A 250 13.42 6.04 8.68
CA TYR A 250 14.28 6.08 7.51
C TYR A 250 15.43 5.10 7.70
N PHE A 251 15.77 4.41 6.62
CA PHE A 251 17.01 3.66 6.57
C PHE A 251 18.09 4.58 6.00
N TRP A 252 18.96 5.09 6.87
CA TRP A 252 19.87 6.19 6.55
C TRP A 252 21.09 5.80 5.71
N PHE A 253 21.30 4.51 5.40
CA PHE A 253 22.46 4.03 4.63
C PHE A 253 23.83 4.51 5.17
N GLY A 254 23.93 4.73 6.47
CA GLY A 254 25.14 5.27 7.12
C GLY A 254 25.34 6.79 6.99
N LEU A 255 24.38 7.51 6.42
CA LEU A 255 24.38 8.97 6.36
C LEU A 255 24.16 9.59 7.75
N ASP A 256 24.61 10.83 7.92
CA ASP A 256 24.49 11.57 9.18
C ASP A 256 23.02 11.86 9.50
N THR A 257 22.59 11.38 10.66
CA THR A 257 21.23 11.47 11.17
C THR A 257 21.08 12.56 12.22
N SER A 258 22.08 13.43 12.40
CA SER A 258 22.01 14.52 13.37
C SER A 258 20.99 15.58 12.94
N LEU A 259 20.46 16.34 13.89
CA LEU A 259 19.45 17.38 13.62
C LEU A 259 19.90 18.41 12.57
N ALA A 260 21.19 18.72 12.55
CA ALA A 260 21.79 19.73 11.67
C ALA A 260 22.31 19.15 10.34
N ALA A 261 22.31 17.82 10.17
CA ALA A 261 22.76 17.20 8.94
C ALA A 261 21.76 17.43 7.80
N ASP A 262 22.30 17.45 6.58
CA ASP A 262 21.57 17.54 5.32
C ASP A 262 22.05 16.40 4.41
N PRO A 263 21.55 15.17 4.63
CA PRO A 263 22.03 13.98 3.92
C PRO A 263 21.61 13.95 2.44
N ASN A 264 20.59 14.72 2.04
CA ASN A 264 20.14 14.81 0.65
C ASN A 264 20.72 16.02 -0.11
N LEU A 265 21.50 16.87 0.56
CA LEU A 265 22.20 18.04 0.02
C LEU A 265 21.26 19.07 -0.62
N ASN A 266 20.04 19.21 -0.09
CA ASN A 266 19.05 20.15 -0.61
C ASN A 266 19.04 21.51 0.13
N GLY A 267 19.90 21.69 1.13
CA GLY A 267 19.98 22.86 1.99
C GLY A 267 19.10 22.80 3.24
N ASN A 268 18.30 21.74 3.42
CA ASN A 268 17.46 21.53 4.59
C ASN A 268 18.13 20.60 5.58
N THR A 269 18.24 21.06 6.81
CA THR A 269 18.63 20.19 7.92
C THR A 269 17.54 19.15 8.20
N ASN A 270 17.91 17.99 8.74
CA ASN A 270 16.95 16.98 9.18
C ASN A 270 15.88 17.52 10.16
N LEU A 271 16.22 18.49 11.01
CA LEU A 271 15.24 19.15 11.88
C LEU A 271 14.15 19.86 11.07
N LEU A 272 14.52 20.53 9.99
CA LEU A 272 13.58 21.20 9.10
C LEU A 272 12.75 20.17 8.31
N GLU A 273 13.38 19.09 7.84
CA GLU A 273 12.67 18.00 7.16
C GLU A 273 11.63 17.35 8.09
N TYR A 274 11.98 17.09 9.35
CA TYR A 274 11.05 16.60 10.37
C TYR A 274 9.89 17.57 10.63
N ALA A 275 10.20 18.86 10.77
CA ALA A 275 9.22 19.90 11.07
C ALA A 275 8.22 20.13 9.93
N LEU A 276 8.66 19.95 8.68
CA LEU A 276 7.85 20.16 7.49
C LEU A 276 7.29 18.85 6.90
N VAL A 277 7.49 17.72 7.59
CA VAL A 277 7.04 16.37 7.20
C VAL A 277 7.56 15.97 5.82
N GLN A 278 8.86 16.14 5.63
CA GLN A 278 9.59 15.80 4.42
C GLN A 278 10.44 14.53 4.61
N ASN A 279 10.91 13.97 3.50
CA ASN A 279 11.82 12.83 3.50
C ASN A 279 13.28 13.33 3.51
N PRO A 280 14.06 13.08 4.58
CA PRO A 280 15.43 13.56 4.65
C PRO A 280 16.34 12.94 3.60
N LEU A 281 15.96 11.83 2.98
CA LEU A 281 16.76 11.13 1.98
C LEU A 281 16.36 11.48 0.53
N THR A 282 15.40 12.38 0.32
CA THR A 282 14.91 12.74 -1.02
C THR A 282 14.68 14.25 -1.13
N PRO A 283 15.37 14.97 -2.03
CA PRO A 283 15.15 16.40 -2.23
C PRO A 283 13.69 16.72 -2.59
N SER A 284 13.07 17.67 -1.88
CA SER A 284 11.67 18.08 -2.12
C SER A 284 11.48 19.61 -2.02
N PRO A 285 11.91 20.37 -3.05
CA PRO A 285 11.90 21.83 -2.99
C PRO A 285 10.49 22.45 -2.95
N SER A 286 9.45 21.73 -3.38
CA SER A 286 8.08 22.24 -3.46
C SER A 286 7.38 22.39 -2.10
N ILE A 287 8.02 22.00 -1.01
CA ILE A 287 7.43 21.92 0.33
C ILE A 287 8.01 22.99 1.29
N LEU A 288 8.92 23.83 0.79
CA LEU A 288 9.54 24.90 1.58
C LEU A 288 8.55 26.01 1.95
N PRO A 289 8.81 26.75 3.06
CA PRO A 289 8.04 27.94 3.39
C PRO A 289 8.05 28.95 2.24
N THR A 290 6.88 29.49 1.92
CA THR A 290 6.71 30.49 0.85
C THR A 290 6.28 31.82 1.45
N SER A 291 6.93 32.91 1.05
CA SER A 291 6.50 34.27 1.39
C SER A 291 5.54 34.84 0.34
N GLY A 292 4.64 35.73 0.76
CA GLY A 292 3.74 36.45 -0.15
C GLY A 292 3.43 37.87 0.34
N TYR A 293 2.71 38.61 -0.49
CA TYR A 293 2.19 39.95 -0.19
C TYR A 293 0.68 39.95 -0.45
N ASP A 294 -0.10 40.43 0.52
CA ASP A 294 -1.54 40.51 0.46
C ASP A 294 -2.00 41.96 0.71
N ALA A 295 -2.38 42.63 -0.38
CA ALA A 295 -2.95 43.98 -0.34
C ALA A 295 -4.47 44.00 -0.21
N THR A 296 -5.12 42.83 -0.24
CA THR A 296 -6.57 42.71 -0.44
C THR A 296 -7.32 42.40 0.84
N THR A 297 -6.70 41.70 1.79
CA THR A 297 -7.33 41.46 3.08
C THR A 297 -7.48 42.76 3.87
N LEU A 298 -8.66 42.96 4.45
CA LEU A 298 -8.98 44.09 5.33
C LEU A 298 -7.89 44.32 6.40
N ASN A 299 -7.67 45.58 6.75
CA ASN A 299 -6.64 46.02 7.71
C ASN A 299 -5.19 45.80 7.27
N GLY A 300 -4.97 45.42 6.01
CA GLY A 300 -3.65 45.31 5.38
C GLY A 300 -3.03 46.66 4.96
N PRO A 301 -1.91 46.63 4.19
CA PRO A 301 -1.33 45.45 3.54
C PRO A 301 -0.54 44.52 4.48
N TRP A 302 -0.36 43.27 4.05
CA TRP A 302 0.28 42.20 4.83
C TRP A 302 1.45 41.55 4.06
N ALA A 303 2.54 41.26 4.78
CA ALA A 303 3.49 40.23 4.36
C ALA A 303 3.06 38.88 4.94
N THR A 304 3.11 37.82 4.14
CA THR A 304 2.67 36.49 4.56
C THR A 304 3.82 35.48 4.50
N LEU A 305 3.84 34.54 5.44
CA LEU A 305 4.69 33.35 5.41
C LEU A 305 3.79 32.13 5.56
N THR A 306 3.75 31.28 4.55
CA THR A 306 2.98 30.03 4.55
C THR A 306 3.94 28.85 4.64
N TYR A 307 3.67 27.89 5.52
CA TYR A 307 4.54 26.74 5.77
C TYR A 307 3.73 25.52 6.25
N ARG A 308 4.30 24.32 6.09
CA ARG A 308 3.75 23.09 6.67
C ARG A 308 4.12 22.96 8.13
N HIS A 309 3.22 22.41 8.93
CA HIS A 309 3.39 22.21 10.36
C HIS A 309 3.05 20.76 10.70
N ASN A 310 4.03 20.05 11.27
CA ASN A 310 3.85 18.71 11.81
C ASN A 310 3.04 18.77 13.12
N LYS A 311 1.73 18.55 13.04
CA LYS A 311 0.79 18.66 14.17
C LYS A 311 1.07 17.65 15.28
N LYS A 312 1.81 16.59 14.97
CA LYS A 312 2.09 15.49 15.89
C LYS A 312 3.40 15.67 16.63
N ALA A 313 4.30 16.53 16.13
CA ALA A 313 5.55 16.81 16.80
C ALA A 313 5.29 17.54 18.12
N THR A 314 5.68 16.92 19.22
CA THR A 314 5.54 17.49 20.58
C THR A 314 6.83 18.12 21.09
N ASP A 315 7.95 17.86 20.41
CA ASP A 315 9.29 18.34 20.74
C ASP A 315 9.73 19.52 19.88
N LEU A 316 8.85 20.16 19.12
CA LEU A 316 9.18 21.30 18.26
C LEU A 316 8.50 22.60 18.71
N ILE A 317 9.22 23.71 18.53
CA ILE A 317 8.66 25.07 18.53
C ILE A 317 8.85 25.68 17.15
N TYR A 318 7.77 26.26 16.63
CA TYR A 318 7.74 27.03 15.39
C TYR A 318 7.64 28.52 15.72
N GLU A 319 8.62 29.30 15.24
CA GLU A 319 8.66 30.74 15.45
C GLU A 319 8.77 31.47 14.12
N THR A 320 7.86 32.41 13.86
CA THR A 320 7.98 33.31 12.71
C THR A 320 8.76 34.55 13.15
N TRP A 321 9.85 34.84 12.45
CA TRP A 321 10.67 36.03 12.69
C TRP A 321 10.62 36.94 11.47
N SER A 322 10.71 38.25 11.71
CA SER A 322 10.76 39.24 10.64
C SER A 322 11.87 40.27 10.83
N SER A 323 12.34 40.84 9.73
CA SER A 323 13.37 41.87 9.70
C SER A 323 13.11 42.86 8.57
N THR A 324 13.56 44.10 8.71
CA THR A 324 13.55 45.11 7.64
C THR A 324 14.92 45.30 6.99
N ASP A 325 15.98 44.72 7.55
CA ASP A 325 17.38 44.97 7.17
C ASP A 325 18.27 43.71 7.13
N LEU A 326 17.68 42.51 7.30
CA LEU A 326 18.36 41.21 7.42
C LEU A 326 19.31 41.06 8.61
N THR A 327 19.47 42.09 9.43
CA THR A 327 20.41 42.14 10.54
C THR A 327 19.68 42.03 11.87
N ASN A 328 18.65 42.86 12.05
CA ASN A 328 17.82 42.91 13.24
C ASN A 328 16.56 42.08 13.02
N TRP A 329 16.45 40.97 13.75
CA TRP A 329 15.32 40.05 13.66
C TRP A 329 14.45 40.14 14.92
N THR A 330 13.14 40.25 14.71
CA THR A 330 12.15 40.33 15.79
C THR A 330 11.18 39.16 15.69
N LEU A 331 10.97 38.45 16.80
CA LEU A 331 9.96 37.40 16.92
C LEU A 331 8.55 37.99 16.72
N GLN A 332 7.75 37.35 15.88
CA GLN A 332 6.40 37.81 15.54
C GLN A 332 5.37 36.96 16.28
N ASN A 333 5.02 37.38 17.50
CA ASN A 333 3.96 36.74 18.27
C ASN A 333 2.60 37.20 17.75
N ALA A 334 1.66 36.27 17.60
CA ALA A 334 0.29 36.60 17.21
C ALA A 334 -0.37 37.49 18.26
N ASP A 335 -0.88 38.64 17.83
CA ASP A 335 -1.62 39.60 18.66
C ASP A 335 -3.05 39.82 18.14
N GLY A 336 -3.40 39.22 17.00
CA GLY A 336 -4.72 39.35 16.36
C GLY A 336 -4.94 40.69 15.65
N ILE A 337 -3.96 41.61 15.66
CA ILE A 337 -4.08 42.96 15.10
C ILE A 337 -2.97 43.23 14.08
N ASN A 338 -1.71 43.08 14.47
CA ASN A 338 -0.53 43.31 13.63
C ASN A 338 0.10 42.01 13.16
N VAL A 339 -0.09 40.92 13.91
CA VAL A 339 0.37 39.58 13.56
C VAL A 339 -0.79 38.60 13.75
N ILE A 340 -1.15 37.92 12.67
CA ILE A 340 -2.21 36.91 12.64
C ILE A 340 -1.59 35.58 12.25
N GLN A 341 -1.88 34.53 13.01
CA GLN A 341 -1.56 33.15 12.64
C GLN A 341 -2.85 32.38 12.41
N GLU A 342 -2.89 31.62 11.31
CA GLU A 342 -4.07 30.86 10.91
C GLU A 342 -3.68 29.51 10.29
N THR A 343 -4.59 28.55 10.39
CA THR A 343 -4.51 27.29 9.65
C THR A 343 -5.25 27.45 8.33
N VAL A 344 -4.51 27.41 7.22
CA VAL A 344 -5.03 27.52 5.85
C VAL A 344 -5.66 26.21 5.39
N ASN A 345 -5.03 25.08 5.73
CA ASN A 345 -5.54 23.73 5.49
C ASN A 345 -5.18 22.86 6.70
N SER A 346 -6.16 22.23 7.35
CA SER A 346 -5.95 21.44 8.56
C SER A 346 -5.32 20.06 8.32
N ASP A 347 -5.28 19.61 7.07
CA ASP A 347 -4.81 18.30 6.64
C ASP A 347 -4.35 18.35 5.17
N VAL A 348 -3.13 18.82 4.93
CA VAL A 348 -2.65 19.09 3.57
C VAL A 348 -2.25 17.82 2.79
N ASP A 349 -2.01 16.73 3.50
CA ASP A 349 -1.65 15.41 2.95
C ASP A 349 -2.76 14.36 3.07
N GLY A 350 -3.84 14.63 3.81
CA GLY A 350 -4.99 13.74 3.95
C GLY A 350 -4.79 12.61 4.97
N ASP A 351 -3.71 12.67 5.77
CA ASP A 351 -3.40 11.68 6.80
C ASP A 351 -3.58 12.22 8.23
N GLY A 352 -4.02 13.47 8.36
CA GLY A 352 -4.33 14.15 9.61
C GLY A 352 -3.10 14.64 10.38
N THR A 353 -1.90 14.60 9.78
CA THR A 353 -0.65 14.85 10.51
C THR A 353 0.02 16.17 10.17
N THR A 354 -0.21 16.67 8.97
CA THR A 354 0.34 17.95 8.54
C THR A 354 -0.76 18.96 8.29
N GLU A 355 -0.63 20.13 8.87
CA GLU A 355 -1.42 21.29 8.47
C GLU A 355 -0.58 22.30 7.71
N LEU A 356 -1.25 23.15 6.94
CA LEU A 356 -0.68 24.31 6.29
C LEU A 356 -1.01 25.54 7.12
N CYS A 357 0.00 26.15 7.73
CA CYS A 357 -0.12 27.37 8.51
C CYS A 357 0.23 28.60 7.68
N ARG A 358 -0.35 29.75 8.02
CA ARG A 358 0.06 31.05 7.50
C ARG A 358 0.20 32.05 8.64
N THR A 359 1.32 32.75 8.66
CA THR A 359 1.50 33.98 9.46
C THR A 359 1.33 35.19 8.55
N ARG A 360 0.51 36.16 8.95
CA ARG A 360 0.39 37.48 8.31
C ARG A 360 0.97 38.53 9.25
N ILE A 361 1.84 39.40 8.74
CA ILE A 361 2.47 40.50 9.47
C ILE A 361 2.10 41.79 8.77
N LYS A 362 1.48 42.70 9.51
CA LYS A 362 1.03 43.98 8.98
C LYS A 362 2.22 44.85 8.60
N LEU A 363 2.14 45.45 7.42
CA LEU A 363 3.20 46.32 6.92
C LEU A 363 2.88 47.78 7.22
N GLY A 364 3.92 48.55 7.54
CA GLY A 364 3.79 49.99 7.68
C GLY A 364 3.47 50.67 6.34
N ALA A 365 2.77 51.80 6.36
CA ALA A 365 2.37 52.52 5.14
C ALA A 365 3.56 52.92 4.24
N ASN A 366 4.74 53.14 4.84
CA ASN A 366 5.96 53.54 4.14
C ASN A 366 6.97 52.38 4.01
N GLU A 367 6.56 51.16 4.33
CA GLU A 367 7.46 50.02 4.36
C GLU A 367 7.60 49.40 2.96
N THR A 368 8.82 49.39 2.44
CA THR A 368 9.11 48.91 1.09
C THR A 368 9.67 47.49 1.04
N LYS A 369 10.07 46.94 2.19
CA LYS A 369 10.64 45.59 2.31
C LYS A 369 10.42 44.99 3.69
N ARG A 370 10.12 43.70 3.70
CA ARG A 370 10.04 42.85 4.88
C ARG A 370 10.67 41.50 4.54
N PHE A 371 11.59 41.04 5.37
CA PHE A 371 12.17 39.71 5.30
C PHE A 371 11.52 38.84 6.36
N LEU A 372 11.25 37.58 5.99
CA LEU A 372 10.58 36.61 6.85
C LEU A 372 11.47 35.38 6.95
N ARG A 373 11.51 34.76 8.13
CA ARG A 373 12.07 33.41 8.30
C ARG A 373 11.21 32.61 9.26
N LEU A 374 11.14 31.32 8.99
CA LEU A 374 10.63 30.33 9.94
C LEU A 374 11.82 29.77 10.71
N GLN A 375 11.79 29.88 12.03
CA GLN A 375 12.78 29.29 12.92
C GLN A 375 12.15 28.09 13.61
N ILE A 376 12.80 26.93 13.47
CA ILE A 376 12.42 25.69 14.14
C ILE A 376 13.46 25.39 15.20
N ARG A 377 13.01 25.06 16.40
CA ARG A 377 13.89 24.56 17.46
C ARG A 377 13.25 23.40 18.20
N LYS A 378 14.10 22.54 18.74
CA LYS A 378 13.67 21.44 19.60
C LYS A 378 13.48 21.96 21.04
N ASN A 379 12.46 21.47 21.73
CA ASN A 379 12.21 21.74 23.16
C ASN A 379 13.21 21.06 24.08
#